data_AF-M5C3C7-F1
#
_entry.id   AF-M5C3C7-F1
#
_cell.length_a   1.000
_cell.length_b   1.000
_cell.length_c   1.000
_cell.angle_alpha   90.00
_cell.angle_beta   90.00
_cell.angle_gamma   90.00
#
_symmetry.space_group_name_H-M   'P 1'
#
loop_
_entity.id
_entity.type
_entity.pdbx_description
1 polymer ?
#
loop_
_entity_poly.entity_id
_entity_poly.type
_entity_poly.pdbx_seq_one_letter_code
_entity_poly.pdbx_strand_id
1 'polypeptide(L)'
;MRQCGTGLDEDVVTQPTLVPSLSPSKLGSGRSVVAIAGGEHHTIFLISDGTVYACGRCDGFELGLGSDHPAMQDLKERKDLGKREAEEEWVKNGGNLEEMPPYIVDEYISEPVQVFFPRPPGSSPSSDTSNPDGPPVYGDATTRISAISSGTRHNLAISTAGYAYSWGYGNQCQLGLGPDVEEQRVPKRIRWKGGDTWKVLKGAAGGQHCLLACIPRD
;
A
#
# COMPACT_ATOMS: atom_id res chain seq x y z
N MET A 1 -1.40 16.18 6.37
CA MET A 1 -1.74 14.97 7.17
C MET A 1 -3.06 14.38 6.66
N ARG A 2 -3.13 13.09 6.27
CA ARG A 2 -4.39 12.45 5.77
C ARG A 2 -4.47 10.94 6.07
N GLN A 3 -3.77 10.48 7.12
CA GLN A 3 -3.57 9.05 7.40
C GLN A 3 -4.74 8.34 8.11
N CYS A 4 -5.72 9.09 8.61
CA CYS A 4 -6.85 8.54 9.35
C CYS A 4 -7.95 7.97 8.45
N GLY A 5 -7.87 8.16 7.14
CA GLY A 5 -8.80 7.56 6.19
C GLY A 5 -10.17 8.24 6.09
N THR A 6 -10.35 9.43 6.67
CA THR A 6 -11.67 10.08 6.77
C THR A 6 -12.17 10.64 5.43
N GLY A 7 -11.32 10.76 4.42
CA GLY A 7 -11.62 11.46 3.17
C GLY A 7 -11.63 12.98 3.27
N LEU A 8 -11.54 13.53 4.50
CA LEU A 8 -11.54 14.97 4.74
C LEU A 8 -10.23 15.61 4.29
N ASP A 9 -10.30 16.89 3.92
CA ASP A 9 -9.12 17.70 3.58
C ASP A 9 -8.53 18.45 4.78
N GLU A 10 -8.84 18.00 5.99
CA GLU A 10 -8.34 18.58 7.23
C GLU A 10 -7.03 17.94 7.65
N ASP A 11 -6.07 18.75 8.09
CA ASP A 11 -4.77 18.26 8.56
C ASP A 11 -4.87 17.47 9.87
N VAL A 12 -5.77 17.84 10.78
CA VAL A 12 -5.84 17.21 12.10
C VAL A 12 -7.26 16.79 12.41
N VAL A 13 -7.47 15.49 12.55
CA VAL A 13 -8.70 14.92 13.08
C VAL A 13 -8.66 15.00 14.60
N THR A 14 -9.42 15.94 15.17
CA THR A 14 -9.38 16.25 16.62
C THR A 14 -10.37 15.45 17.47
N GLN A 15 -11.31 14.75 16.83
CA GLN A 15 -12.31 13.93 17.49
C GLN A 15 -12.38 12.56 16.81
N PRO A 16 -12.84 11.50 17.50
CA PRO A 16 -13.12 10.23 16.85
C PRO A 16 -14.07 10.43 15.66
N THR A 17 -13.57 10.22 14.44
CA THR A 17 -14.31 10.46 13.20
C THR A 17 -14.54 9.14 12.48
N LEU A 18 -15.76 8.95 11.98
CA LEU A 18 -16.10 7.79 11.17
C LEU A 18 -15.27 7.81 9.88
N VAL A 19 -14.73 6.66 9.49
CA VAL A 19 -14.16 6.42 8.16
C VAL A 19 -15.27 5.86 7.26
N PRO A 20 -15.92 6.68 6.42
CA PRO A 20 -17.17 6.26 5.79
C PRO A 20 -16.97 5.13 4.80
N SER A 21 -15.86 5.11 4.07
CA SER A 21 -15.54 4.09 3.07
C SER A 21 -15.34 2.69 3.66
N LEU A 22 -14.99 2.59 4.94
CA LEU A 22 -14.84 1.33 5.68
C LEU A 22 -16.06 0.97 6.53
N SER A 23 -17.17 1.72 6.39
CA SER A 23 -18.42 1.37 7.07
C SER A 23 -18.98 0.03 6.54
N PRO A 24 -19.69 -0.76 7.36
CA PRO A 24 -20.26 -2.04 6.93
C PRO A 24 -21.15 -1.95 5.68
N SER A 25 -21.87 -0.83 5.50
CA SER A 25 -22.71 -0.60 4.31
C SER A 25 -21.88 -0.38 3.04
N LYS A 26 -20.69 0.23 3.15
CA LYS A 26 -19.78 0.48 2.02
C LYS A 26 -18.92 -0.73 1.67
N LEU A 27 -18.49 -1.50 2.68
CA LEU A 27 -17.73 -2.75 2.45
C LEU A 27 -18.58 -3.88 1.86
N GLY A 28 -19.90 -3.82 2.06
CA GLY A 28 -20.85 -4.88 1.72
C GLY A 28 -21.25 -5.72 2.94
N SER A 29 -22.47 -6.28 2.90
CA SER A 29 -23.09 -6.93 4.06
C SER A 29 -22.21 -8.04 4.65
N GLY A 30 -21.94 -7.94 5.96
CA GLY A 30 -21.17 -8.91 6.73
C GLY A 30 -19.66 -8.68 6.76
N ARG A 31 -19.13 -7.69 6.04
CA ARG A 31 -17.71 -7.31 6.12
C ARG A 31 -17.46 -6.28 7.21
N SER A 32 -16.32 -6.43 7.87
CA SER A 32 -15.86 -5.52 8.91
C SER A 32 -14.34 -5.43 8.91
N VAL A 33 -13.80 -4.33 9.45
CA VAL A 33 -12.36 -4.22 9.73
C VAL A 33 -12.03 -5.12 10.91
N VAL A 34 -11.08 -6.04 10.73
CA VAL A 34 -10.66 -7.02 11.76
C VAL A 34 -9.25 -6.78 12.27
N ALA A 35 -8.43 -6.02 11.55
CA ALA A 35 -7.14 -5.53 12.04
C ALA A 35 -6.78 -4.20 11.39
N ILE A 36 -5.95 -3.42 12.08
CA ILE A 36 -5.42 -2.14 11.62
C ILE A 36 -3.94 -2.11 11.98
N ALA A 37 -3.08 -1.63 11.07
CA ALA A 37 -1.69 -1.33 11.35
C ALA A 37 -1.36 0.07 10.82
N GLY A 38 -0.71 0.89 11.65
CA GLY A 38 -0.27 2.23 11.29
C GLY A 38 1.24 2.26 11.12
N GLY A 39 1.71 2.87 10.04
CA GLY A 39 3.07 3.36 9.93
C GLY A 39 3.18 4.79 10.48
N GLU A 40 4.21 5.52 10.03
CA GLU A 40 4.42 6.90 10.47
C GLU A 40 3.36 7.87 9.92
N HIS A 41 3.02 7.69 8.64
CA HIS A 41 2.13 8.59 7.89
C HIS A 41 1.08 7.87 7.03
N HIS A 42 0.88 6.56 7.25
CA HIS A 42 -0.08 5.74 6.53
C HIS A 42 -0.72 4.70 7.45
N THR A 43 -1.88 4.19 7.04
CA THR A 43 -2.60 3.14 7.77
C THR A 43 -3.06 2.08 6.78
N ILE A 44 -2.93 0.81 7.17
CA ILE A 44 -3.48 -0.34 6.45
C ILE A 44 -4.54 -1.06 7.30
N PHE A 45 -5.58 -1.55 6.64
CA PHE A 45 -6.76 -2.16 7.25
C PHE A 45 -6.97 -3.55 6.67
N LEU A 46 -7.13 -4.55 7.53
CA LEU A 46 -7.52 -5.90 7.12
C LEU A 46 -9.02 -6.05 7.31
N ILE A 47 -9.71 -6.47 6.25
CA ILE A 47 -11.15 -6.76 6.28
C ILE A 47 -11.37 -8.23 6.65
N SER A 48 -12.53 -8.57 7.20
CA SER A 48 -12.90 -9.93 7.62
C SER A 48 -12.88 -10.94 6.48
N ASP A 49 -12.97 -10.47 5.25
CA ASP A 49 -12.78 -11.27 4.05
C ASP A 49 -11.32 -11.26 3.57
N GLY A 50 -10.34 -10.84 4.34
CA GLY A 50 -8.94 -10.87 3.94
C GLY A 50 -8.55 -9.93 2.78
N THR A 51 -9.43 -9.03 2.34
CA THR A 51 -9.00 -7.88 1.54
C THR A 51 -8.28 -6.86 2.41
N VAL A 52 -7.37 -6.07 1.83
CA VAL A 52 -6.63 -5.02 2.53
C VAL A 52 -6.93 -3.69 1.91
N TYR A 53 -7.11 -2.66 2.73
CA TYR A 53 -7.24 -1.27 2.32
C TYR A 53 -6.11 -0.44 2.92
N ALA A 54 -5.75 0.67 2.28
CA ALA A 54 -4.71 1.58 2.76
C ALA A 54 -5.07 3.05 2.50
N CYS A 55 -4.65 3.94 3.38
CA CYS A 55 -4.73 5.39 3.20
C CYS A 55 -3.53 6.10 3.85
N GLY A 56 -3.32 7.36 3.48
CA GLY A 56 -2.24 8.21 3.98
C GLY A 56 -1.21 8.54 2.91
N ARG A 57 0.04 8.72 3.33
CA ARG A 57 1.18 9.09 2.49
C ARG A 57 1.46 8.00 1.45
N CYS A 58 1.76 8.38 0.22
CA CYS A 58 1.98 7.43 -0.89
C CYS A 58 3.20 7.69 -1.78
N ASP A 59 3.97 8.75 -1.52
CA ASP A 59 5.20 9.09 -2.26
C ASP A 59 6.35 8.09 -2.07
N GLY A 60 6.36 7.31 -0.98
CA GLY A 60 7.31 6.21 -0.72
C GLY A 60 6.69 4.83 -0.95
N PHE A 61 5.59 4.79 -1.70
CA PHE A 61 4.82 3.59 -2.02
C PHE A 61 4.25 2.86 -0.79
N GLU A 62 4.04 3.55 0.32
CA GLU A 62 3.56 2.97 1.57
C GLU A 62 2.16 2.32 1.41
N LEU A 63 1.38 2.77 0.43
CA LEU A 63 0.04 2.24 0.15
C LEU A 63 0.04 1.00 -0.76
N GLY A 64 1.16 0.65 -1.39
CA GLY A 64 1.24 -0.57 -2.21
C GLY A 64 0.46 -0.51 -3.53
N LEU A 65 0.32 0.68 -4.12
CA LEU A 65 -0.52 0.91 -5.30
C LEU A 65 0.34 1.01 -6.58
N GLY A 66 -0.11 0.34 -7.64
CA GLY A 66 0.48 0.46 -8.98
C GLY A 66 0.21 1.84 -9.58
N SER A 67 1.01 2.26 -10.56
CA SER A 67 0.81 3.52 -11.29
C SER A 67 -0.48 3.55 -12.12
N ASP A 68 -1.03 2.37 -12.41
CA ASP A 68 -2.30 2.12 -13.08
C ASP A 68 -3.50 2.08 -12.12
N HIS A 69 -3.28 2.16 -10.81
CA HIS A 69 -4.35 2.24 -9.83
C HIS A 69 -5.13 3.56 -10.00
N PRO A 70 -6.48 3.55 -10.02
CA PRO A 70 -7.29 4.75 -10.21
C PRO A 70 -6.93 5.90 -9.27
N ALA A 71 -6.80 5.64 -7.97
CA ALA A 71 -6.39 6.67 -7.01
C ALA A 71 -4.98 7.28 -7.26
N MET A 72 -4.06 6.54 -7.89
CA MET A 72 -2.75 7.07 -8.28
C MET A 72 -2.84 7.90 -9.56
N GLN A 73 -3.74 7.54 -10.48
CA GLN A 73 -4.05 8.35 -11.67
C GLN A 73 -4.72 9.67 -11.26
N ASP A 74 -5.74 9.61 -10.40
CA ASP A 74 -6.42 10.80 -9.86
C ASP A 74 -5.44 11.73 -9.13
N LEU A 75 -4.52 11.17 -8.33
CA LEU A 75 -3.48 11.95 -7.66
C LEU A 75 -2.55 12.63 -8.67
N LYS A 76 -2.14 11.91 -9.71
CA LYS A 76 -1.28 12.46 -10.77
C LYS A 76 -1.98 13.59 -11.51
N GLU A 77 -3.24 13.42 -11.89
CA GLU A 77 -4.04 14.45 -12.57
C GLU A 77 -4.19 15.71 -11.72
N ARG A 78 -4.48 15.57 -10.42
CA ARG A 78 -4.55 16.71 -9.48
C ARG A 78 -3.21 17.44 -9.37
N LYS A 79 -2.09 16.69 -9.31
CA LYS A 79 -0.74 17.25 -9.26
C LYS A 79 -0.39 18.01 -10.55
N ASP A 80 -0.68 17.42 -11.70
CA ASP A 80 -0.42 18.01 -13.01
C ASP A 80 -1.28 19.27 -13.24
N LEU A 81 -2.52 19.28 -12.73
CA LEU A 81 -3.37 20.48 -12.72
C LEU A 81 -2.80 21.58 -11.82
N GLY A 82 -2.52 21.27 -10.56
CA GLY A 82 -1.99 22.26 -9.61
C GLY A 82 -0.65 22.84 -10.03
N LYS A 83 0.21 22.03 -10.67
CA LYS A 83 1.46 22.51 -11.26
C LYS A 83 1.21 23.51 -12.39
N ARG A 84 0.28 23.22 -13.31
CA ARG A 84 -0.07 24.13 -14.41
C ARG A 84 -0.63 25.45 -13.89
N GLU A 85 -1.51 25.39 -12.89
CA GLU A 85 -2.09 26.59 -12.26
C GLU A 85 -1.01 27.44 -11.60
N ALA A 86 -0.05 26.82 -10.89
CA ALA A 86 1.09 27.52 -10.29
C ALA A 86 2.03 28.12 -11.34
N GLU A 87 2.31 27.41 -12.44
CA GLU A 87 3.10 27.91 -13.57
C GLU A 87 2.43 29.12 -14.23
N GLU A 88 1.11 29.05 -14.45
CA GLU A 88 0.35 30.18 -14.99
C GLU A 88 0.36 31.40 -14.06
N GLU A 89 0.21 31.20 -12.75
CA GLU A 89 0.27 32.27 -11.76
C GLU A 89 1.68 32.89 -11.69
N TRP A 90 2.73 32.08 -11.71
CA TRP A 90 4.12 32.53 -11.71
C TRP A 90 4.42 33.44 -12.91
N VAL A 91 4.01 33.01 -14.11
CA VAL A 91 4.19 33.79 -15.35
C VAL A 91 3.35 35.07 -15.32
N LYS A 92 2.10 35.03 -14.82
CA LYS A 92 1.26 36.23 -14.66
C LYS A 92 1.89 37.27 -13.74
N ASN A 93 2.66 36.83 -12.74
CA ASN A 93 3.40 37.68 -11.81
C ASN A 93 4.79 38.10 -12.35
N GLY A 94 5.11 37.81 -13.62
CA GLY A 94 6.35 38.22 -14.28
C GLY A 94 7.55 37.31 -14.03
N GLY A 95 7.32 36.12 -13.46
CA GLY A 95 8.38 35.14 -13.20
C GLY A 95 8.83 34.40 -14.47
N ASN A 96 10.12 34.05 -14.51
CA ASN A 96 10.69 33.17 -15.53
C ASN A 96 10.52 31.70 -15.10
N LEU A 97 9.98 30.83 -15.96
CA LEU A 97 9.78 29.41 -15.65
C LEU A 97 11.09 28.66 -15.36
N GLU A 98 12.22 29.09 -15.92
CA GLU A 98 13.54 28.51 -15.61
C GLU A 98 14.00 28.81 -14.18
N GLU A 99 13.47 29.86 -13.56
CA GLU A 99 13.74 30.28 -12.19
C GLU A 99 12.65 29.85 -11.22
N MET A 100 11.59 29.21 -11.71
CA MET A 100 10.46 28.80 -10.88
C MET A 100 10.94 27.74 -9.89
N PRO A 101 10.64 27.89 -8.58
CA PRO A 101 10.97 26.86 -7.60
C PRO A 101 10.23 25.55 -7.91
N PRO A 102 10.74 24.40 -7.45
CA PRO A 102 10.06 23.13 -7.65
C PRO A 102 8.67 23.16 -7.03
N TYR A 103 7.67 22.73 -7.81
CA TYR A 103 6.31 22.54 -7.31
C TYR A 103 6.25 21.26 -6.47
N ILE A 104 6.37 21.43 -5.15
CA ILE A 104 6.34 20.34 -4.17
C ILE A 104 4.95 20.31 -3.54
N VAL A 105 4.25 19.19 -3.70
CA VAL A 105 2.99 18.93 -3.04
C VAL A 105 3.05 17.60 -2.31
N ASP A 106 2.43 17.62 -1.15
CA ASP A 106 2.27 16.47 -0.27
C ASP A 106 1.36 15.41 -0.93
N GLU A 107 1.92 14.24 -1.22
CA GLU A 107 1.21 13.14 -1.89
C GLU A 107 0.53 12.19 -0.89
N TYR A 108 -0.80 12.30 -0.82
CA TYR A 108 -1.63 11.51 0.09
C TYR A 108 -2.92 11.06 -0.58
N ILE A 109 -3.40 9.89 -0.15
CA ILE A 109 -4.73 9.37 -0.44
C ILE A 109 -5.52 9.34 0.88
N SER A 110 -6.53 10.20 1.00
CA SER A 110 -7.30 10.41 2.24
C SER A 110 -8.40 9.38 2.48
N GLU A 111 -8.86 8.70 1.44
CA GLU A 111 -9.86 7.64 1.54
C GLU A 111 -9.19 6.27 1.42
N PRO A 112 -9.50 5.30 2.29
CA PRO A 112 -9.00 3.94 2.17
C PRO A 112 -9.30 3.34 0.80
N VAL A 113 -8.24 2.95 0.10
CA VAL A 113 -8.30 2.29 -1.21
C VAL A 113 -7.80 0.86 -1.10
N GLN A 114 -8.34 -0.04 -1.92
CA GLN A 114 -8.00 -1.45 -1.85
C GLN A 114 -6.58 -1.71 -2.38
N VAL A 115 -5.80 -2.46 -1.59
CA VAL A 115 -4.47 -2.95 -1.96
C VAL A 115 -4.60 -4.37 -2.53
N PHE A 116 -3.99 -4.60 -3.69
CA PHE A 116 -4.01 -5.89 -4.37
C PHE A 116 -2.68 -6.62 -4.15
N PHE A 117 -2.72 -7.95 -4.14
CA PHE A 117 -1.55 -8.79 -3.92
C PHE A 117 -1.31 -9.74 -5.09
N PRO A 118 -0.05 -10.12 -5.37
CA PRO A 118 0.25 -11.17 -6.33
C PRO A 118 -0.46 -12.46 -5.94
N ARG A 119 -0.90 -13.22 -6.95
CA ARG A 119 -1.58 -14.49 -6.74
C ARG A 119 -0.71 -15.48 -5.97
N PRO A 120 -1.28 -16.35 -5.13
CA PRO A 120 -0.50 -17.40 -4.50
C PRO A 120 -0.08 -18.42 -5.56
N PRO A 121 1.11 -19.02 -5.45
CA PRO A 121 1.49 -20.18 -6.26
C PRO A 121 0.39 -21.26 -6.25
N GLY A 122 0.04 -21.79 -7.42
CA GLY A 122 -0.92 -22.87 -7.56
C GLY A 122 -2.41 -22.45 -7.59
N SER A 123 -2.75 -21.16 -7.50
CA SER A 123 -4.11 -20.71 -7.86
C SER A 123 -4.34 -20.89 -9.36
N SER A 124 -5.50 -21.43 -9.78
CA SER A 124 -5.83 -21.75 -11.18
C SER A 124 -5.45 -20.65 -12.18
N PRO A 125 -5.05 -21.01 -13.42
CA PRO A 125 -4.42 -20.07 -14.34
C PRO A 125 -5.41 -19.02 -14.84
N SER A 126 -5.14 -17.74 -14.56
CA SER A 126 -5.43 -16.69 -15.53
C SER A 126 -4.44 -16.84 -16.69
N SER A 127 -4.79 -16.40 -17.89
CA SER A 127 -4.11 -16.61 -19.18
C SER A 127 -2.63 -16.20 -19.27
N ASP A 128 -2.01 -15.73 -18.19
CA ASP A 128 -0.57 -15.46 -18.09
C ASP A 128 0.03 -16.29 -16.94
N THR A 129 0.47 -17.50 -17.27
CA THR A 129 1.07 -18.47 -16.33
C THR A 129 2.58 -18.29 -16.14
N SER A 130 3.17 -17.21 -16.66
CA SER A 130 4.62 -17.09 -16.77
C SER A 130 5.29 -16.61 -15.47
N ASN A 131 4.57 -15.89 -14.60
CA ASN A 131 5.12 -15.42 -13.34
C ASN A 131 4.05 -15.37 -12.21
N PRO A 132 3.99 -16.36 -11.30
CA PRO A 132 3.08 -16.31 -10.15
C PRO A 132 3.38 -15.15 -9.18
N ASP A 133 4.52 -14.47 -9.36
CA ASP A 133 4.93 -13.29 -8.59
C ASP A 133 4.98 -12.03 -9.46
N GLY A 134 4.18 -12.01 -10.53
CA GLY A 134 3.91 -10.80 -11.28
C GLY A 134 3.32 -9.71 -10.37
N PRO A 135 3.30 -8.45 -10.83
CA PRO A 135 2.61 -7.40 -10.10
C PRO A 135 1.15 -7.81 -9.84
N PRO A 136 0.54 -7.33 -8.74
CA PRO A 136 -0.88 -7.52 -8.53
C PRO A 136 -1.69 -7.04 -9.73
N VAL A 137 -2.73 -7.78 -10.11
CA VAL A 137 -3.67 -7.35 -11.14
C VAL A 137 -4.77 -6.54 -10.46
N TYR A 138 -5.00 -5.31 -10.92
CA TYR A 138 -6.07 -4.48 -10.38
C TYR A 138 -7.45 -5.12 -10.64
N GLY A 139 -8.32 -5.14 -9.63
CA GLY A 139 -9.62 -5.83 -9.69
C GLY A 139 -9.59 -7.33 -9.41
N ASP A 140 -8.40 -7.89 -9.16
CA ASP A 140 -8.20 -9.31 -8.90
C ASP A 140 -7.87 -9.57 -7.42
N ALA A 141 -8.90 -9.73 -6.59
CA ALA A 141 -8.77 -9.95 -5.14
C ALA A 141 -8.57 -11.43 -4.74
N THR A 142 -7.87 -12.21 -5.57
CA THR A 142 -7.73 -13.66 -5.36
C THR A 142 -6.83 -14.05 -4.20
N THR A 143 -5.85 -13.21 -3.85
CA THR A 143 -5.02 -13.43 -2.65
C THR A 143 -5.70 -12.90 -1.40
N ARG A 144 -6.04 -13.81 -0.50
CA ARG A 144 -6.69 -13.50 0.78
C ARG A 144 -5.64 -13.35 1.87
N ILE A 145 -5.68 -12.26 2.62
CA ILE A 145 -4.75 -11.94 3.70
C ILE A 145 -5.33 -12.35 5.06
N SER A 146 -4.49 -12.88 5.94
CA SER A 146 -4.83 -13.26 7.31
C SER A 146 -4.14 -12.42 8.37
N ALA A 147 -3.03 -11.75 8.05
CA ALA A 147 -2.33 -10.86 8.97
C ALA A 147 -1.64 -9.73 8.23
N ILE A 148 -1.56 -8.57 8.89
CA ILE A 148 -0.90 -7.35 8.41
C ILE A 148 0.01 -6.80 9.52
N SER A 149 1.08 -6.10 9.13
CA SER A 149 1.95 -5.35 10.04
C SER A 149 2.57 -4.18 9.28
N SER A 150 2.78 -3.06 9.95
CA SER A 150 3.47 -1.88 9.39
C SER A 150 4.65 -1.51 10.26
N GLY A 151 5.79 -1.22 9.61
CA GLY A 151 6.89 -0.48 10.21
C GLY A 151 6.74 1.01 9.92
N THR A 152 7.82 1.79 10.03
CA THR A 152 7.76 3.24 9.81
C THR A 152 7.24 3.60 8.40
N ARG A 153 7.83 3.00 7.36
CA ARG A 153 7.49 3.25 5.94
C ARG A 153 7.41 1.99 5.07
N HIS A 154 7.28 0.83 5.71
CA HIS A 154 7.18 -0.46 5.02
C HIS A 154 6.09 -1.31 5.65
N ASN A 155 5.61 -2.29 4.90
CA ASN A 155 4.50 -3.13 5.33
C ASN A 155 4.80 -4.60 5.08
N LEU A 156 4.10 -5.43 5.84
CA LEU A 156 4.03 -6.86 5.69
C LEU A 156 2.57 -7.30 5.60
N ALA A 157 2.30 -8.26 4.73
CA ALA A 157 1.05 -9.00 4.71
C ALA A 157 1.33 -10.49 4.61
N ILE A 158 0.50 -11.31 5.24
CA ILE A 158 0.58 -12.76 5.19
C ILE A 158 -0.72 -13.28 4.63
N SER A 159 -0.64 -14.07 3.55
CA SER A 159 -1.82 -14.70 2.96
C SER A 159 -2.32 -15.86 3.81
N THR A 160 -3.59 -16.22 3.64
CA THR A 160 -4.20 -17.43 4.22
C THR A 160 -3.49 -18.71 3.76
N ALA A 161 -2.88 -18.67 2.57
CA ALA A 161 -2.02 -19.73 2.05
C ALA A 161 -0.65 -19.79 2.74
N GLY A 162 -0.29 -18.80 3.55
CA GLY A 162 0.96 -18.73 4.32
C GLY A 162 2.16 -18.18 3.57
N TYR A 163 1.93 -17.35 2.55
CA TYR A 163 2.98 -16.60 1.88
C TYR A 163 3.07 -15.18 2.46
N ALA A 164 4.28 -14.67 2.62
CA ALA A 164 4.52 -13.30 3.07
C ALA A 164 4.80 -12.37 1.89
N TYR A 165 4.32 -11.13 2.02
CA TYR A 165 4.49 -10.05 1.06
C TYR A 165 4.97 -8.80 1.77
N SER A 166 5.80 -8.02 1.08
CA SER A 166 6.31 -6.74 1.57
C SER A 166 6.28 -5.66 0.49
N TRP A 167 6.12 -4.41 0.91
CA TRP A 167 6.20 -3.22 0.04
C TRP A 167 6.51 -1.96 0.85
N GLY A 168 6.77 -0.86 0.13
CA GLY A 168 7.18 0.43 0.70
C GLY A 168 8.69 0.63 0.63
N TYR A 169 9.24 1.32 1.64
CA TYR A 169 10.64 1.70 1.73
C TYR A 169 11.57 0.52 2.08
N GLY A 170 12.68 0.38 1.36
CA GLY A 170 13.56 -0.80 1.37
C GLY A 170 15.06 -0.54 1.60
N ASN A 171 15.49 0.71 1.77
CA ASN A 171 16.92 1.08 1.90
C ASN A 171 17.68 0.45 3.09
N GLN A 172 17.00 -0.29 3.98
CA GLN A 172 17.61 -1.04 5.09
C GLN A 172 17.42 -2.55 4.94
N CYS A 173 17.08 -3.03 3.75
CA CYS A 173 16.71 -4.42 3.47
C CYS A 173 15.50 -4.93 4.28
N GLN A 174 14.72 -4.04 4.89
CA GLN A 174 13.59 -4.40 5.77
C GLN A 174 12.45 -5.12 5.04
N LEU A 175 12.43 -5.05 3.71
CA LEU A 175 11.47 -5.77 2.87
C LEU A 175 11.82 -7.26 2.73
N GLY A 176 13.08 -7.66 2.96
CA GLY A 176 13.51 -9.04 2.73
C GLY A 176 13.48 -9.46 1.24
N LEU A 177 13.57 -8.50 0.32
CA LEU A 177 13.50 -8.72 -1.13
C LEU A 177 14.88 -8.76 -1.83
N GLY A 178 15.96 -8.67 -1.05
CA GLY A 178 17.33 -8.57 -1.53
C GLY A 178 17.94 -7.19 -1.25
N PRO A 179 19.28 -7.08 -1.35
CA PRO A 179 20.01 -5.86 -1.01
C PRO A 179 19.80 -4.72 -2.02
N ASP A 180 19.44 -5.04 -3.26
CA ASP A 180 19.29 -4.07 -4.34
C ASP A 180 17.86 -3.49 -4.46
N VAL A 181 17.00 -3.75 -3.45
CA VAL A 181 15.60 -3.31 -3.45
C VAL A 181 15.44 -2.16 -2.47
N GLU A 182 15.67 -0.95 -2.98
CA GLU A 182 15.55 0.32 -2.24
C GLU A 182 14.10 0.72 -1.97
N GLU A 183 13.19 0.28 -2.84
CA GLU A 183 11.76 0.54 -2.77
C GLU A 183 10.99 -0.58 -3.47
N GLN A 184 9.76 -0.81 -3.03
CA GLN A 184 8.88 -1.76 -3.68
C GLN A 184 7.47 -1.19 -3.76
N ARG A 185 7.06 -0.83 -4.98
CA ARG A 185 5.84 -0.07 -5.25
C ARG A 185 4.55 -0.78 -4.85
N VAL A 186 4.48 -2.06 -5.17
CA VAL A 186 3.31 -2.93 -4.96
C VAL A 186 3.72 -4.13 -4.12
N PRO A 187 2.80 -4.77 -3.36
CA PRO A 187 3.12 -5.97 -2.60
C PRO A 187 3.88 -6.99 -3.44
N LYS A 188 5.05 -7.39 -2.97
CA LYS A 188 5.89 -8.41 -3.60
C LYS A 188 6.13 -9.53 -2.63
N ARG A 189 6.04 -10.77 -3.14
CA ARG A 189 6.25 -11.97 -2.33
C ARG A 189 7.70 -12.03 -1.85
N ILE A 190 7.88 -12.28 -0.57
CA ILE A 190 9.19 -12.55 0.03
C ILE A 190 9.59 -13.98 -0.32
N ARG A 191 10.78 -14.14 -0.90
CA ARG A 191 11.33 -15.44 -1.30
C ARG A 191 12.68 -15.68 -0.64
N TRP A 192 12.93 -16.93 -0.26
CA TRP A 192 14.23 -17.40 0.20
C TRP A 192 14.43 -18.86 -0.20
N LYS A 193 15.67 -19.33 -0.08
CA LYS A 193 16.02 -20.72 -0.40
C LYS A 193 15.21 -21.68 0.47
N GLY A 194 14.38 -22.51 -0.16
CA GLY A 194 13.49 -23.45 0.51
C GLY A 194 12.23 -22.82 1.10
N GLY A 195 11.93 -21.54 0.85
CA GLY A 195 10.80 -20.86 1.50
C GLY A 195 9.42 -21.44 1.19
N ASP A 196 9.25 -22.06 0.01
CA ASP A 196 7.98 -22.72 -0.34
C ASP A 196 7.71 -23.99 0.49
N THR A 197 8.71 -24.54 1.20
CA THR A 197 8.53 -25.64 2.17
C THR A 197 8.12 -25.15 3.56
N TRP A 198 7.87 -23.85 3.72
CA TRP A 198 7.45 -23.22 4.97
C TRP A 198 6.13 -22.50 4.78
N LYS A 199 5.39 -22.39 5.89
CA LYS A 199 4.17 -21.60 6.02
C LYS A 199 4.44 -20.47 6.99
N VAL A 200 4.33 -19.22 6.53
CA VAL A 200 4.43 -18.05 7.39
C VAL A 200 3.12 -17.89 8.16
N LEU A 201 3.20 -17.75 9.48
CA LEU A 201 2.04 -17.62 10.37
C LEU A 201 1.82 -16.19 10.85
N LYS A 202 2.91 -15.49 11.20
CA LYS A 202 2.89 -14.13 11.72
C LYS A 202 4.10 -13.35 11.25
N GLY A 203 3.96 -12.03 11.24
CA GLY A 203 5.01 -11.10 10.90
C GLY A 203 4.93 -9.87 11.79
N ALA A 204 6.08 -9.30 12.12
CA ALA A 204 6.18 -8.04 12.84
C ALA A 204 7.17 -7.14 12.09
N ALA A 205 6.79 -5.89 11.89
CA ALA A 205 7.60 -4.86 11.25
C ALA A 205 7.98 -3.80 12.29
N GLY A 206 9.27 -3.59 12.49
CA GLY A 206 9.83 -2.51 13.31
C GLY A 206 10.21 -1.30 12.47
N GLY A 207 11.04 -0.40 13.00
CA GLY A 207 11.46 0.78 12.23
C GLY A 207 12.24 0.44 10.96
N GLN A 208 13.25 -0.43 11.10
CA GLN A 208 14.20 -0.78 10.04
C GLN A 208 14.40 -2.30 9.88
N HIS A 209 13.58 -3.12 10.53
CA HIS A 209 13.70 -4.58 10.47
C HIS A 209 12.31 -5.22 10.47
N CYS A 210 12.25 -6.49 10.09
CA CYS A 210 11.07 -7.32 10.24
C CYS A 210 11.42 -8.71 10.79
N LEU A 211 10.41 -9.38 11.32
CA LEU A 211 10.49 -10.75 11.82
C LEU A 211 9.33 -11.55 11.23
N LEU A 212 9.59 -12.77 10.78
CA LEU A 212 8.57 -13.72 10.33
C LEU A 212 8.64 -14.99 11.19
N ALA A 213 7.48 -15.45 11.66
CA ALA A 213 7.34 -16.71 12.37
C ALA A 213 6.75 -17.76 11.42
N CYS A 214 7.46 -18.88 11.24
CA CYS A 214 7.15 -19.88 10.23
C CYS A 214 7.11 -21.29 10.83
N ILE A 215 6.30 -22.16 10.22
CA ILE A 215 6.31 -23.61 10.48
C ILE A 215 6.61 -24.36 9.16
N PRO A 216 7.15 -25.59 9.21
CA PRO A 216 7.22 -26.43 8.01
C PRO A 216 5.83 -26.57 7.38
N ARG A 217 5.78 -26.61 6.05
CA ARG A 217 4.56 -26.91 5.30
C ARG A 217 4.42 -28.43 5.25
N ASP A 218 3.26 -28.94 5.68
CA ASP A 218 2.88 -30.35 5.61
C ASP A 218 2.81 -30.85 4.15
#